data_AF-A0A963Q645-F1
#
_entry.id   AF-A0A963Q645-F1
#
_cell.length_a   1.000
_cell.length_b   1.000
_cell.length_c   1.000
_cell.angle_alpha   90.00
_cell.angle_beta   90.00
_cell.angle_gamma   90.00
#
_symmetry.space_group_name_H-M   'P 1'
#
loop_
_entity.id
_entity.type
_entity.pdbx_description
1 polymer ?
#
loop_
_entity_poly.entity_id
_entity_poly.type
_entity_poly.pdbx_seq_one_letter_code
_entity_poly.pdbx_strand_id
1 'polypeptide(L)'
;AIFDLLRIDHMTTANGGLRHGLLGDMLGPAASHYDVRTASVQRLMTKFDVDPAHAARVEQVATRLFGQLMEHATGLARDEHDRNMRKLRWSAQLHEIGAHISHSDYHKHGAYILDNADATGFALNELHRLSLLVLGHRGKLRKLAAYFDDAILVQQLLALRLAIILCHARREPDITGLVLSPDPSLDRGFVLSSRAGWSEAYPQSAHLLREEVLAWQKTSWSLARVER
;
A
#
# COMPACT_ATOMS: atom_id res chain seq x y z
N ALA A 1 8.91 -45.17 -2.50
CA ALA A 1 8.01 -44.20 -3.16
C ALA A 1 8.73 -42.90 -3.53
N ILE A 2 9.03 -41.97 -2.60
CA ILE A 2 9.73 -40.70 -2.94
C ILE A 2 11.17 -40.93 -3.42
N PHE A 3 11.91 -41.84 -2.77
CA PHE A 3 13.29 -42.17 -3.15
C PHE A 3 13.39 -42.76 -4.55
N ASP A 4 12.50 -43.70 -4.88
CA ASP A 4 12.45 -44.33 -6.20
C ASP A 4 12.01 -43.33 -7.29
N LEU A 5 11.03 -42.47 -6.97
CA LEU A 5 10.51 -41.46 -7.88
C LEU A 5 11.55 -40.39 -8.22
N LEU A 6 12.28 -39.90 -7.21
CA LEU A 6 13.27 -38.82 -7.35
C LEU A 6 14.70 -39.33 -7.57
N ARG A 7 14.92 -40.65 -7.58
CA ARG A 7 16.23 -41.31 -7.68
C ARG A 7 17.23 -40.79 -6.64
N ILE A 8 16.80 -40.76 -5.39
CA ILE A 8 17.64 -40.31 -4.27
C ILE A 8 18.39 -41.53 -3.73
N ASP A 9 19.72 -41.54 -3.86
CA ASP A 9 20.58 -42.62 -3.35
C ASP A 9 20.84 -42.49 -1.84
N HIS A 10 20.95 -41.25 -1.33
CA HIS A 10 21.23 -40.96 0.07
C HIS A 10 20.47 -39.71 0.57
N MET A 11 20.01 -39.75 1.81
CA MET A 11 19.37 -38.64 2.51
C MET A 11 19.92 -38.54 3.93
N THR A 12 20.27 -37.34 4.36
CA THR A 12 20.75 -37.07 5.71
C THR A 12 19.66 -36.39 6.53
N THR A 13 19.66 -36.64 7.84
CA THR A 13 18.73 -35.99 8.77
C THR A 13 19.19 -34.56 9.05
N ALA A 14 18.33 -33.57 8.77
CA ALA A 14 18.58 -32.20 9.19
C ALA A 14 18.31 -32.05 10.70
N ASN A 15 19.18 -31.32 11.40
CA ASN A 15 19.01 -30.99 12.83
C ASN A 15 17.97 -29.90 13.10
N GLY A 16 17.33 -29.38 12.05
CA GLY A 16 16.34 -28.32 12.10
C GLY A 16 15.15 -28.63 11.20
N GLY A 17 14.02 -27.99 11.48
CA GLY A 17 12.78 -28.10 10.72
C GLY A 17 12.03 -26.78 10.76
N LEU A 18 10.73 -26.79 10.44
CA LEU A 18 9.92 -25.57 10.34
C LEU A 18 10.05 -24.64 11.57
N ARG A 19 10.02 -25.22 12.78
CA ARG A 19 10.17 -24.46 14.03
C ARG A 19 11.50 -23.71 14.14
N HIS A 20 12.59 -24.30 13.67
CA HIS A 20 13.91 -23.67 13.72
C HIS A 20 14.04 -22.56 12.69
N GLY A 21 13.44 -22.74 11.50
CA GLY A 21 13.28 -21.66 10.52
C GLY A 21 12.48 -20.50 11.08
N LEU A 22 11.34 -20.78 11.72
CA LEU A 22 10.45 -19.77 12.31
C LEU A 22 11.10 -19.05 13.51
N LEU A 23 11.87 -19.75 14.35
CA LEU A 23 12.68 -19.13 15.40
C LEU A 23 13.82 -18.28 14.82
N GLY A 24 14.46 -18.75 13.74
CA GLY A 24 15.41 -17.96 12.97
C GLY A 24 14.76 -16.69 12.41
N ASP A 25 13.53 -16.79 11.92
CA ASP A 25 12.77 -15.65 11.40
C ASP A 25 12.33 -14.66 12.48
N MET A 26 12.09 -15.15 13.70
CA MET A 26 11.74 -14.29 14.84
C MET A 26 12.95 -13.62 15.50
N LEU A 27 14.11 -14.27 15.46
CA LEU A 27 15.35 -13.82 16.10
C LEU A 27 16.28 -13.09 15.12
N GLY A 28 16.06 -13.24 13.81
CA GLY A 28 16.85 -12.61 12.77
C GLY A 28 16.75 -11.08 12.81
N PRO A 29 17.78 -10.34 12.35
CA PRO A 29 17.70 -8.89 12.27
C PRO A 29 16.51 -8.48 11.39
N ALA A 30 15.69 -7.54 11.87
CA ALA A 30 14.53 -7.03 11.14
C ALA A 30 14.88 -6.53 9.72
N ALA A 31 16.13 -6.09 9.50
CA ALA A 31 16.68 -5.73 8.20
C ALA A 31 16.72 -6.91 7.20
N SER A 32 17.12 -8.11 7.65
CA SER A 32 17.17 -9.30 6.78
C SER A 32 15.79 -9.69 6.23
N HIS A 33 14.76 -9.66 7.09
CA HIS A 33 13.37 -9.93 6.68
C HIS A 33 12.78 -8.84 5.79
N TYR A 34 13.21 -7.60 5.98
CA TYR A 34 12.83 -6.51 5.11
C TYR A 34 13.40 -6.71 3.69
N ASP A 35 14.65 -7.13 3.59
CA ASP A 35 15.33 -7.35 2.32
C ASP A 35 14.69 -8.51 1.53
N VAL A 36 14.33 -9.61 2.20
CA VAL A 36 13.64 -10.75 1.54
C VAL A 36 12.28 -10.34 0.97
N ARG A 37 11.48 -9.60 1.76
CA ARG A 37 10.16 -9.11 1.31
C ARG A 37 10.30 -8.11 0.17
N THR A 38 11.23 -7.18 0.28
CA THR A 38 11.51 -6.21 -0.78
C THR A 38 11.95 -6.92 -2.06
N ALA A 39 12.82 -7.93 -1.97
CA ALA A 39 13.18 -8.76 -3.12
C ALA A 39 11.97 -9.49 -3.72
N SER A 40 11.03 -9.99 -2.89
CA SER A 40 9.79 -10.61 -3.37
C SER A 40 8.89 -9.62 -4.11
N VAL A 41 8.77 -8.38 -3.62
CA VAL A 41 8.04 -7.30 -4.29
C VAL A 41 8.68 -6.97 -5.64
N GLN A 42 10.00 -6.84 -5.71
CA GLN A 42 10.71 -6.61 -6.96
C GLN A 42 10.51 -7.75 -7.97
N ARG A 43 10.54 -9.02 -7.52
CA ARG A 43 10.23 -10.18 -8.38
C ARG A 43 8.81 -10.12 -8.93
N LEU A 44 7.83 -9.73 -8.12
CA LEU A 44 6.44 -9.55 -8.58
C LEU A 44 6.32 -8.41 -9.59
N MET A 45 6.96 -7.27 -9.34
CA MET A 45 6.99 -6.16 -10.29
C MET A 45 7.57 -6.57 -11.65
N THR A 46 8.71 -7.28 -11.67
CA THR A 46 9.29 -7.81 -12.92
C THR A 46 8.36 -8.82 -13.59
N LYS A 47 7.78 -9.75 -12.84
CA LYS A 47 6.93 -10.82 -13.38
C LYS A 47 5.67 -10.28 -14.07
N PHE A 48 5.09 -9.20 -13.54
CA PHE A 48 3.85 -8.60 -14.04
C PHE A 48 4.08 -7.28 -14.77
N ASP A 49 5.31 -7.01 -15.22
CA ASP A 49 5.68 -5.86 -16.04
C ASP A 49 5.18 -4.51 -15.49
N VAL A 50 5.36 -4.32 -14.18
CA VAL A 50 5.00 -3.05 -13.51
C VAL A 50 6.01 -1.98 -13.88
N ASP A 51 5.52 -0.79 -14.26
CA ASP A 51 6.36 0.41 -14.51
C ASP A 51 7.07 0.85 -13.21
N PRO A 52 8.40 0.63 -13.08
CA PRO A 52 9.10 0.94 -11.84
C PRO A 52 9.21 2.44 -11.58
N ALA A 53 9.25 3.27 -12.62
CA ALA A 53 9.33 4.71 -12.47
C ALA A 53 8.01 5.29 -11.95
N HIS A 54 6.88 4.79 -12.45
CA HIS A 54 5.58 5.21 -11.93
C HIS A 54 5.31 4.69 -10.52
N ALA A 55 5.64 3.43 -10.25
CA ALA A 55 5.57 2.83 -8.93
C ALA A 55 6.35 3.66 -7.89
N ALA A 56 7.60 4.04 -8.20
CA ALA A 56 8.43 4.86 -7.31
C ALA A 56 7.82 6.25 -7.04
N ARG A 57 7.27 6.92 -8.06
CA ARG A 57 6.56 8.20 -7.89
C ARG A 57 5.39 8.08 -6.93
N VAL A 58 4.53 7.08 -7.14
CA VAL A 58 3.36 6.84 -6.27
C VAL A 58 3.79 6.50 -4.86
N GLU A 59 4.83 5.67 -4.68
CA GLU A 59 5.40 5.35 -3.37
C GLU A 59 5.85 6.60 -2.62
N GLN A 60 6.62 7.48 -3.28
CA GLN A 60 7.16 8.68 -2.67
C GLN A 60 6.04 9.62 -2.19
N VAL A 61 5.01 9.83 -3.02
CA VAL A 61 3.87 10.68 -2.65
C VAL A 61 3.04 10.04 -1.55
N ALA A 62 2.73 8.74 -1.66
CA ALA A 62 1.91 8.03 -0.68
C ALA A 62 2.57 8.01 0.70
N THR A 63 3.86 7.71 0.76
CA THR A 63 4.60 7.69 2.04
C THR A 63 4.74 9.06 2.66
N ARG A 64 4.90 10.13 1.87
CA ARG A 64 4.90 11.50 2.38
C ARG A 64 3.55 11.89 2.99
N LEU A 65 2.44 11.61 2.29
CA LEU A 65 1.09 11.89 2.79
C LEU A 65 0.74 11.07 4.04
N PHE A 66 1.12 9.79 4.05
CA PHE A 66 0.90 8.94 5.22
C PHE A 66 1.76 9.37 6.41
N GLY A 67 3.01 9.80 6.16
CA GLY A 67 3.88 10.36 7.20
C GLY A 67 3.25 11.56 7.91
N GLN A 68 2.61 12.47 7.17
CA GLN A 68 1.89 13.61 7.75
C GLN A 68 0.77 13.16 8.70
N LEU A 69 0.01 12.12 8.35
CA LEU A 69 -1.02 11.56 9.24
C LEU A 69 -0.41 10.90 10.49
N MET A 70 0.73 10.21 10.34
CA MET A 70 1.42 9.53 11.44
C MET A 70 2.07 10.50 12.43
N GLU A 71 2.44 11.71 12.02
CA GLU A 71 2.92 12.76 12.94
C GLU A 71 1.85 13.18 13.97
N HIS A 72 0.58 13.02 13.64
CA HIS A 72 -0.54 13.29 14.54
C HIS A 72 -0.97 12.07 15.37
N ALA A 73 -0.46 10.87 15.07
CA ALA A 73 -0.81 9.66 15.79
C ALA A 73 -0.11 9.62 17.16
N THR A 74 -0.88 9.61 18.24
CA THR A 74 -0.35 9.45 19.60
C THR A 74 -0.36 7.97 19.99
N GLY A 75 0.68 7.52 20.69
CA GLY A 75 0.74 6.19 21.28
C GLY A 75 1.13 5.02 20.36
N LEU A 76 1.42 5.26 19.07
CA LEU A 76 1.93 4.23 18.18
C LEU A 76 3.44 3.99 18.42
N ALA A 77 3.84 2.75 18.66
CA ALA A 77 5.25 2.41 18.79
C ALA A 77 5.99 2.66 17.46
N ARG A 78 7.26 3.09 17.53
CA ARG A 78 8.08 3.35 16.33
C ARG A 78 8.14 2.14 15.39
N ASP A 79 8.28 0.94 15.94
CA ASP A 79 8.30 -0.29 15.14
C ASP A 79 6.99 -0.55 14.40
N GLU A 80 5.86 -0.14 14.96
CA GLU A 80 4.56 -0.25 14.31
C GLU A 80 4.39 0.78 13.20
N HIS A 81 4.82 2.02 13.42
CA HIS A 81 4.91 3.03 12.37
C HIS A 81 5.71 2.48 11.18
N ASP A 82 6.93 1.99 11.42
CA ASP A 82 7.80 1.49 10.36
C ASP A 82 7.19 0.30 9.62
N ARG A 83 6.52 -0.62 10.34
CA ARG A 83 5.78 -1.74 9.71
C ARG A 83 4.67 -1.25 8.79
N ASN A 84 3.89 -0.26 9.22
CA ASN A 84 2.78 0.27 8.43
C ASN A 84 3.29 1.10 7.24
N MET A 85 4.37 1.85 7.40
CA MET A 85 5.03 2.57 6.31
C MET A 85 5.51 1.60 5.22
N ARG A 86 6.16 0.49 5.61
CA ARG A 86 6.62 -0.54 4.67
C ARG A 86 5.48 -1.18 3.87
N LYS A 87 4.37 -1.51 4.53
CA LYS A 87 3.18 -2.07 3.86
C LYS A 87 2.61 -1.12 2.80
N LEU A 88 2.58 0.18 3.11
CA LEU A 88 2.16 1.20 2.14
C LEU A 88 3.14 1.30 0.97
N ARG A 89 4.46 1.26 1.21
CA ARG A 89 5.48 1.25 0.15
C ARG A 89 5.29 0.11 -0.82
N TRP A 90 5.18 -1.12 -0.32
CA TRP A 90 4.97 -2.29 -1.16
C TRP A 90 3.63 -2.23 -1.91
N SER A 91 2.57 -1.72 -1.28
CA SER A 91 1.27 -1.55 -1.95
C SER A 91 1.33 -0.52 -3.07
N ALA A 92 2.07 0.59 -2.87
CA ALA A 92 2.32 1.58 -3.91
C ALA A 92 3.17 1.02 -5.05
N GLN A 93 4.19 0.21 -4.74
CA GLN A 93 5.00 -0.46 -5.75
C GLN A 93 4.18 -1.45 -6.60
N LEU A 94 3.18 -2.10 -6.01
CA LEU A 94 2.39 -3.17 -6.64
C LEU A 94 1.00 -2.72 -7.11
N HIS A 95 0.65 -1.43 -7.03
CA HIS A 95 -0.72 -0.99 -7.29
C HIS A 95 -1.20 -1.25 -8.73
N GLU A 96 -0.28 -1.31 -9.70
CA GLU A 96 -0.57 -1.64 -11.11
C GLU A 96 -0.27 -3.10 -11.47
N ILE A 97 0.02 -4.00 -10.52
CA ILE A 97 0.37 -5.41 -10.80
C ILE A 97 -0.71 -6.14 -11.61
N GLY A 98 -1.99 -5.75 -11.46
CA GLY A 98 -3.09 -6.33 -12.22
C GLY A 98 -3.25 -5.79 -13.65
N ALA A 99 -2.51 -4.74 -14.03
CA ALA A 99 -2.63 -4.11 -15.35
C ALA A 99 -2.16 -5.04 -16.47
N HIS A 100 -1.27 -5.98 -16.16
CA HIS A 100 -0.83 -7.04 -17.08
C HIS A 100 -1.96 -7.98 -17.52
N ILE A 101 -3.03 -8.11 -16.71
CA ILE A 101 -4.19 -8.94 -17.04
C ILE A 101 -5.22 -8.13 -17.83
N SER A 102 -5.55 -6.92 -17.36
CA SER A 102 -6.52 -6.04 -17.99
C SER A 102 -6.33 -4.61 -17.51
N HIS A 103 -6.48 -3.64 -18.41
CA HIS A 103 -6.52 -2.22 -18.05
C HIS A 103 -7.82 -1.83 -17.33
N SER A 104 -8.90 -2.60 -17.53
CA SER A 104 -10.16 -2.40 -16.82
C SER A 104 -10.13 -3.17 -15.50
N ASP A 105 -10.56 -2.53 -14.42
CA ASP A 105 -10.65 -3.16 -13.10
C ASP A 105 -9.32 -3.79 -12.59
N TYR A 106 -8.16 -3.31 -13.05
CA TYR A 106 -6.85 -3.88 -12.69
C TYR A 106 -6.60 -3.95 -11.18
N HIS A 107 -7.19 -3.05 -10.40
CA HIS A 107 -7.14 -3.08 -8.94
C HIS A 107 -7.73 -4.37 -8.34
N LYS A 108 -8.73 -4.98 -8.97
CA LYS A 108 -9.30 -6.28 -8.56
C LYS A 108 -8.36 -7.43 -8.94
N HIS A 109 -7.80 -7.38 -10.15
CA HIS A 109 -6.82 -8.36 -10.60
C HIS A 109 -5.55 -8.32 -9.74
N GLY A 110 -5.09 -7.12 -9.38
CA GLY A 110 -3.94 -6.93 -8.50
C GLY A 110 -4.20 -7.48 -7.10
N ALA A 111 -5.36 -7.19 -6.53
CA ALA A 111 -5.76 -7.78 -5.25
C ALA A 111 -5.79 -9.31 -5.31
N TYR A 112 -6.39 -9.87 -6.37
CA TYR A 112 -6.43 -11.32 -6.59
C TYR A 112 -5.02 -11.94 -6.69
N ILE A 113 -4.11 -11.31 -7.44
CA ILE A 113 -2.72 -11.77 -7.52
C ILE A 113 -2.09 -11.79 -6.13
N LEU A 114 -2.24 -10.72 -5.35
CA LEU A 114 -1.60 -10.62 -4.03
C LEU A 114 -2.18 -11.59 -3.00
N ASP A 115 -3.50 -11.84 -3.01
CA ASP A 115 -4.13 -12.82 -2.12
C ASP A 115 -3.72 -14.27 -2.43
N ASN A 116 -3.23 -14.54 -3.65
CA ASN A 116 -2.88 -15.89 -4.11
C ASN A 116 -1.39 -16.02 -4.50
N ALA A 117 -0.57 -15.01 -4.19
CA ALA A 117 0.85 -15.02 -4.53
C ALA A 117 1.67 -15.74 -3.46
N ASP A 118 2.54 -16.65 -3.90
CA ASP A 118 3.62 -17.16 -3.06
C ASP A 118 4.79 -16.16 -3.03
N ALA A 119 4.72 -15.20 -2.10
CA ALA A 119 5.75 -14.20 -1.90
C ALA A 119 6.62 -14.50 -0.67
N THR A 120 7.86 -14.95 -0.90
CA THR A 120 8.82 -15.28 0.15
C THR A 120 8.96 -14.15 1.17
N GLY A 121 8.91 -14.49 2.46
CA GLY A 121 9.07 -13.55 3.57
C GLY A 121 7.80 -12.81 3.99
N PHE A 122 6.67 -12.97 3.29
CA PHE A 122 5.38 -12.45 3.74
C PHE A 122 4.54 -13.51 4.44
N ALA A 123 3.88 -13.11 5.54
CA ALA A 123 2.77 -13.87 6.06
C ALA A 123 1.48 -13.63 5.24
N LEU A 124 0.55 -14.59 5.24
CA LEU A 124 -0.71 -14.49 4.48
C LEU A 124 -1.53 -13.25 4.85
N ASN A 125 -1.59 -12.90 6.14
CA ASN A 125 -2.30 -11.69 6.59
C ASN A 125 -1.61 -10.39 6.17
N GLU A 126 -0.28 -10.39 5.99
CA GLU A 126 0.44 -9.24 5.44
C GLU A 126 0.16 -9.08 3.96
N LEU A 127 0.20 -10.15 3.17
CA LEU A 127 -0.20 -10.11 1.75
C LEU A 127 -1.65 -9.69 1.57
N HIS A 128 -2.55 -10.21 2.41
CA HIS A 128 -3.94 -9.79 2.41
C HIS A 128 -4.09 -8.30 2.72
N ARG A 129 -3.29 -7.74 3.63
CA ARG A 129 -3.32 -6.28 3.86
C ARG A 129 -2.87 -5.47 2.64
N LEU A 130 -1.85 -5.93 1.93
CA LEU A 130 -1.42 -5.33 0.66
C LEU A 130 -2.53 -5.48 -0.40
N SER A 131 -3.19 -6.63 -0.48
CA SER A 131 -4.29 -6.88 -1.43
C SER A 131 -5.48 -5.95 -1.16
N LEU A 132 -5.82 -5.66 0.10
CA LEU A 132 -6.88 -4.70 0.45
C LEU A 132 -6.53 -3.28 0.00
N LEU A 133 -5.28 -2.85 0.19
CA LEU A 133 -4.81 -1.54 -0.28
C LEU A 133 -4.86 -1.45 -1.82
N VAL A 134 -4.39 -2.49 -2.51
CA VAL A 134 -4.46 -2.58 -3.98
C VAL A 134 -5.90 -2.69 -4.47
N LEU A 135 -6.78 -3.42 -3.78
CA LEU A 135 -8.20 -3.47 -4.13
C LEU A 135 -8.83 -2.08 -3.98
N GLY A 136 -8.54 -1.41 -2.88
CA GLY A 136 -9.14 -0.15 -2.48
C GLY A 136 -8.66 1.06 -3.26
N HIS A 137 -7.48 1.01 -3.90
CA HIS A 137 -6.87 2.22 -4.46
C HIS A 137 -7.67 2.84 -5.63
N ARG A 138 -8.58 2.08 -6.26
CA ARG A 138 -9.43 2.56 -7.36
C ARG A 138 -10.88 2.07 -7.24
N GLY A 139 -11.82 2.86 -7.75
CA GLY A 139 -13.24 2.52 -7.77
C GLY A 139 -13.98 2.81 -6.47
N LYS A 140 -15.15 2.22 -6.29
CA LYS A 140 -16.04 2.49 -5.14
C LYS A 140 -15.47 1.89 -3.84
N LEU A 141 -15.42 2.69 -2.78
CA LEU A 141 -14.88 2.32 -1.46
C LEU A 141 -15.76 1.32 -0.68
N ARG A 142 -17.06 1.22 -0.99
CA ARG A 142 -18.02 0.31 -0.29
C ARG A 142 -17.57 -1.16 -0.21
N LYS A 143 -16.71 -1.60 -1.14
CA LYS A 143 -16.17 -2.97 -1.16
C LYS A 143 -15.22 -3.27 0.01
N LEU A 144 -14.74 -2.23 0.70
CA LEU A 144 -13.87 -2.33 1.86
C LEU A 144 -14.58 -1.90 3.16
N ALA A 145 -15.90 -1.72 3.15
CA ALA A 145 -16.64 -1.20 4.31
C ALA A 145 -16.41 -2.03 5.59
N ALA A 146 -16.25 -3.35 5.47
CA ALA A 146 -15.99 -4.25 6.59
C ALA A 146 -14.61 -4.04 7.27
N TYR A 147 -13.70 -3.29 6.63
CA TYR A 147 -12.35 -3.04 7.14
C TYR A 147 -12.15 -1.60 7.63
N PHE A 148 -13.19 -0.75 7.61
CA PHE A 148 -13.09 0.67 7.96
C PHE A 148 -13.01 0.96 9.46
N ASP A 149 -13.04 -0.05 10.31
CA ASP A 149 -12.70 0.10 11.73
C ASP A 149 -11.18 0.04 11.98
N ASP A 150 -10.38 -0.44 11.01
CA ASP A 150 -8.92 -0.30 11.04
C ASP A 150 -8.53 1.09 10.53
N ALA A 151 -8.37 2.04 11.45
CA ALA A 151 -7.98 3.42 11.15
C ALA A 151 -6.66 3.51 10.37
N ILE A 152 -5.67 2.66 10.67
CA ILE A 152 -4.37 2.70 9.99
C ILE A 152 -4.53 2.23 8.54
N LEU A 153 -5.31 1.17 8.29
CA LEU A 153 -5.61 0.73 6.93
C LEU A 153 -6.30 1.86 6.14
N VAL A 154 -7.25 2.56 6.75
CA VAL A 154 -7.96 3.68 6.13
C VAL A 154 -7.01 4.83 5.79
N GLN A 155 -6.10 5.19 6.69
CA GLN A 155 -5.09 6.23 6.46
C GLN A 155 -4.10 5.84 5.35
N GLN A 156 -3.62 4.59 5.33
CA GLN A 156 -2.79 4.06 4.26
C GLN A 156 -3.52 4.10 2.92
N LEU A 157 -4.80 3.68 2.91
CA LEU A 157 -5.63 3.67 1.72
C LEU A 157 -5.86 5.08 1.18
N LEU A 158 -6.20 6.04 2.04
CA LEU A 158 -6.36 7.43 1.66
C LEU A 158 -5.07 7.98 1.05
N ALA A 159 -3.93 7.80 1.71
CA ALA A 159 -2.64 8.27 1.20
C ALA A 159 -2.31 7.67 -0.17
N LEU A 160 -2.55 6.36 -0.36
CA LEU A 160 -2.34 5.68 -1.64
C LEU A 160 -3.26 6.24 -2.75
N ARG A 161 -4.55 6.43 -2.44
CA ARG A 161 -5.53 6.96 -3.40
C ARG A 161 -5.19 8.38 -3.85
N LEU A 162 -4.83 9.25 -2.89
CA LEU A 162 -4.39 10.62 -3.16
C LEU A 162 -3.10 10.64 -3.98
N ALA A 163 -2.12 9.79 -3.66
CA ALA A 163 -0.87 9.69 -4.40
C ALA A 163 -1.09 9.29 -5.87
N ILE A 164 -1.96 8.30 -6.12
CA ILE A 164 -2.29 7.86 -7.49
C ILE A 164 -3.00 8.98 -8.26
N ILE A 165 -3.90 9.73 -7.61
CA ILE A 165 -4.55 10.90 -8.21
C ILE A 165 -3.53 11.97 -8.58
N LEU A 166 -2.59 12.28 -7.68
CA LEU A 166 -1.57 13.30 -7.93
C LEU A 166 -0.61 12.87 -9.04
N CYS A 167 -0.28 11.58 -9.12
CA CYS A 167 0.62 11.01 -10.13
C CYS A 167 -0.08 10.59 -11.43
N HIS A 168 -1.36 10.96 -11.66
CA HIS A 168 -2.17 10.46 -12.78
C HIS A 168 -1.56 10.72 -14.16
N ALA A 169 -0.80 11.80 -14.30
CA ALA A 169 -0.12 12.19 -15.54
C ALA A 169 1.20 11.42 -15.79
N ARG A 170 1.56 10.46 -14.91
CA ARG A 170 2.84 9.72 -14.93
C ARG A 170 4.08 10.65 -14.97
N ARG A 171 3.98 11.82 -14.34
CA ARG A 171 5.06 12.79 -14.14
C ARG A 171 5.16 13.14 -12.66
N GLU A 172 6.26 13.77 -12.26
CA GLU A 172 6.43 14.26 -10.89
C GLU A 172 5.33 15.30 -10.57
N PRO A 173 4.48 15.07 -9.55
CA PRO A 173 3.47 16.05 -9.16
C PRO A 173 4.07 17.15 -8.29
N ASP A 174 3.54 18.37 -8.44
CA ASP A 174 3.81 19.44 -7.47
C ASP A 174 2.91 19.26 -6.24
N ILE A 175 3.53 18.73 -5.19
CA ILE A 175 2.91 18.54 -3.87
C ILE A 175 3.37 19.62 -2.87
N THR A 176 4.00 20.69 -3.34
CA THR A 176 4.48 21.77 -2.49
C THR A 176 3.28 22.52 -1.90
N GLY A 177 3.23 22.56 -0.56
CA GLY A 177 2.11 23.16 0.16
C GLY A 177 0.86 22.25 0.25
N LEU A 178 0.93 20.99 -0.18
CA LEU A 178 -0.09 20.00 0.15
C LEU A 178 0.18 19.39 1.53
N VAL A 179 -0.82 19.48 2.41
CA VAL A 179 -0.76 18.97 3.77
C VAL A 179 -2.01 18.14 4.05
N LEU A 180 -1.81 16.87 4.40
CA LEU A 180 -2.86 15.96 4.83
C LEU A 180 -2.82 15.82 6.36
N SER A 181 -3.92 16.12 7.03
CA SER A 181 -4.04 16.00 8.48
C SER A 181 -5.38 15.37 8.88
N PRO A 182 -5.53 14.86 10.12
CA PRO A 182 -6.83 14.57 10.70
C PRO A 182 -7.71 15.83 10.75
N ASP A 183 -9.01 15.66 10.63
CA ASP A 183 -9.98 16.75 10.83
C ASP A 183 -10.21 16.95 12.34
N PRO A 184 -9.94 18.15 12.90
CA PRO A 184 -10.13 18.39 14.33
C PRO A 184 -11.61 18.36 14.76
N SER A 185 -12.55 18.45 13.82
CA SER A 185 -13.99 18.46 14.09
C SER A 185 -14.64 17.07 14.00
N LEU A 186 -13.94 16.07 13.47
CA LEU A 186 -14.49 14.74 13.18
C LEU A 186 -13.51 13.63 13.60
N ASP A 187 -13.98 12.67 14.40
CA ASP A 187 -13.17 11.52 14.83
C ASP A 187 -12.69 10.65 13.66
N ARG A 188 -13.53 10.49 12.63
CA ARG A 188 -13.23 9.76 11.39
C ARG A 188 -13.14 10.69 10.18
N GLY A 189 -12.44 11.82 10.33
CA GLY A 189 -12.28 12.81 9.25
C GLY A 189 -10.83 13.15 8.92
N PHE A 190 -10.61 13.54 7.68
CA PHE A 190 -9.33 14.03 7.17
C PHE A 190 -9.50 15.35 6.42
N VAL A 191 -8.47 16.19 6.43
CA VAL A 191 -8.43 17.43 5.66
C VAL A 191 -7.18 17.44 4.79
N LEU A 192 -7.36 17.61 3.48
CA LEU A 192 -6.29 17.92 2.54
C LEU A 192 -6.25 19.44 2.31
N SER A 193 -5.22 20.10 2.81
CA SER A 193 -4.98 21.53 2.62
C SER A 193 -4.00 21.76 1.47
N SER A 194 -4.26 22.79 0.64
CA SER A 194 -3.35 23.24 -0.42
C SER A 194 -3.07 24.74 -0.30
N ARG A 195 -1.94 25.21 -0.85
CA ARG A 195 -1.66 26.64 -1.03
C ARG A 195 -2.68 27.29 -1.98
N ALA A 196 -2.93 28.59 -1.80
CA ALA A 196 -3.73 29.40 -2.70
C ALA A 196 -3.24 29.31 -4.17
N GLY A 197 -4.18 29.16 -5.10
CA GLY A 197 -3.91 29.05 -6.53
C GLY A 197 -3.42 27.66 -6.97
N TRP A 198 -3.32 26.68 -6.07
CA TRP A 198 -2.91 25.32 -6.45
C TRP A 198 -3.95 24.68 -7.37
N SER A 199 -5.25 24.87 -7.07
CA SER A 199 -6.33 24.31 -7.89
C SER A 199 -6.36 24.89 -9.31
N GLU A 200 -5.96 26.16 -9.46
CA GLU A 200 -5.90 26.87 -10.75
C GLU A 200 -4.69 26.41 -11.57
N ALA A 201 -3.54 26.19 -10.92
CA ALA A 201 -2.34 25.68 -11.57
C ALA A 201 -2.48 24.21 -12.01
N TYR A 202 -3.22 23.39 -11.26
CA TYR A 202 -3.38 21.95 -11.50
C TYR A 202 -4.85 21.52 -11.59
N PRO A 203 -5.60 21.99 -12.60
CA PRO A 203 -7.06 21.85 -12.65
C PRO A 203 -7.53 20.39 -12.76
N GLN A 204 -6.77 19.53 -13.44
CA GLN A 204 -7.10 18.11 -13.57
C GLN A 204 -6.95 17.37 -12.23
N SER A 205 -5.81 17.55 -11.54
CA SER A 205 -5.60 16.98 -10.21
C SER A 205 -6.63 17.53 -9.22
N ALA A 206 -6.92 18.84 -9.28
CA ALA A 206 -7.95 19.45 -8.46
C ALA A 206 -9.36 18.87 -8.73
N HIS A 207 -9.70 18.53 -9.97
CA HIS A 207 -10.95 17.85 -10.28
C HIS A 207 -10.99 16.42 -9.72
N LEU A 208 -9.95 15.63 -9.94
CA LEU A 208 -9.87 14.26 -9.42
C LEU A 208 -9.93 14.22 -7.88
N LEU A 209 -9.30 15.18 -7.20
CA LEU A 209 -9.38 15.31 -5.74
C LEU A 209 -10.79 15.69 -5.26
N ARG A 210 -11.58 16.45 -6.04
CA ARG A 210 -12.99 16.72 -5.70
C ARG A 210 -13.83 15.45 -5.81
N GLU A 211 -13.64 14.66 -6.86
CA GLU A 211 -14.30 13.35 -7.00
C GLU A 211 -13.95 12.42 -5.85
N GLU A 212 -12.70 12.45 -5.40
CA GLU A 212 -12.23 11.67 -4.26
C GLU A 212 -12.91 12.08 -2.96
N VAL A 213 -13.04 13.38 -2.68
CA VAL A 213 -13.83 13.90 -1.54
C VAL A 213 -15.25 13.33 -1.54
N LEU A 214 -15.92 13.35 -2.69
CA LEU A 214 -17.28 12.80 -2.84
C LEU A 214 -17.33 11.27 -2.66
N ALA A 215 -16.25 10.56 -2.99
CA ALA A 215 -16.14 9.12 -2.78
C ALA A 215 -16.04 8.76 -1.30
N TRP A 216 -15.26 9.52 -0.52
CA TRP A 216 -15.10 9.32 0.92
C TRP A 216 -16.37 9.63 1.70
N GLN A 217 -17.13 10.66 1.32
CA GLN A 217 -18.43 10.99 1.93
C GLN A 217 -19.46 9.84 1.89
N LYS A 218 -19.26 8.82 1.05
CA LYS A 218 -20.11 7.61 0.96
C LYS A 218 -19.65 6.48 1.88
N THR A 219 -18.76 6.77 2.83
CA THR A 219 -18.17 5.81 3.78
C THR A 219 -18.39 6.28 5.22
N SER A 220 -17.92 5.51 6.20
CA SER A 220 -17.91 5.92 7.61
C SER A 220 -16.81 6.94 7.94
N TRP A 221 -16.00 7.34 6.95
CA TRP A 221 -14.92 8.32 7.06
C TRP A 221 -15.19 9.50 6.13
N SER A 222 -14.68 10.68 6.46
CA SER A 222 -14.79 11.86 5.60
C SER A 222 -13.42 12.37 5.15
N LEU A 223 -13.40 12.97 3.96
CA LEU A 223 -12.27 13.76 3.46
C LEU A 223 -12.82 15.13 3.07
N ALA A 224 -12.24 16.19 3.62
CA ALA A 224 -12.48 17.56 3.22
C ALA A 224 -11.25 18.14 2.52
N ARG A 225 -11.46 19.20 1.73
CA ARG A 225 -10.37 19.93 1.08
C ARG A 225 -10.48 21.41 1.42
N VAL A 226 -9.33 22.02 1.73
CA VAL A 226 -9.24 23.45 2.04
C VAL A 226 -8.10 24.06 1.22
N GLU A 227 -8.30 25.26 0.70
CA GLU A 227 -7.26 26.03 0.00
C GLU A 227 -6.97 27.28 0.84
N ARG A 228 -5.69 27.49 1.19
CA ARG A 228 -5.24 28.54 2.12
C ARG A 228 -4.09 29.36 1.53
#